data_AF-A0AA41SDL7-F1
#
_entry.id   AF-A0AA41SDL7-F1
#
_cell.length_a   1.000
_cell.length_b   1.000
_cell.length_c   1.000
_cell.angle_alpha   90.00
_cell.angle_beta   90.00
_cell.angle_gamma   90.00
#
_symmetry.space_group_name_H-M   'P 1'
#
loop_
_entity.id
_entity.type
_entity.pdbx_description
1 polymer ?
#
loop_
_entity_poly.entity_id
_entity_poly.type
_entity_poly.pdbx_seq_one_letter_code
_entity_poly.pdbx_strand_id
1 'polypeptide(L)'
;MNPSDANFQDRYVVQEIIKEMAKNRPIDTKGKKGYKVLVLNEVDKLSREAQHSLRRTMEKYSASCRLILCCNSSSKVTEAVRSRCLNLRMNAPTEEQIVSVLEFFGKKKGLQTPPGFTGRIAAQSNRSLISAILLFETCRVQQDHRVLRKY
;
A
#
# COMPACT_ATOMS: atom_id res chain seq x y z
N MET A 1 -29.97 -9.37 1.86
CA MET A 1 -28.88 -8.96 2.76
C MET A 1 -29.03 -7.47 2.98
N ASN A 2 -29.24 -7.02 4.22
CA ASN A 2 -29.40 -5.59 4.49
C ASN A 2 -28.03 -4.90 4.47
N PRO A 3 -27.91 -3.70 3.87
CA PRO A 3 -26.65 -2.94 3.85
C PRO A 3 -26.15 -2.54 5.24
N SER A 4 -27.04 -2.56 6.25
CA SER A 4 -26.70 -2.34 7.65
C SER A 4 -25.87 -3.48 8.28
N ASP A 5 -25.99 -4.71 7.78
CA ASP A 5 -25.28 -5.87 8.35
C ASP A 5 -23.79 -5.87 7.98
N ALA A 6 -23.45 -5.37 6.79
CA ALA A 6 -22.06 -5.28 6.31
C ALA A 6 -21.21 -4.33 7.18
N ASN A 7 -21.75 -3.15 7.51
CA ASN A 7 -21.05 -2.16 8.35
C ASN A 7 -20.79 -2.66 9.78
N PHE A 8 -21.65 -3.55 10.29
CA PHE A 8 -21.51 -4.11 11.63
C PHE A 8 -20.45 -5.21 11.69
N GLN A 9 -20.34 -6.02 10.64
CA GLN A 9 -19.33 -7.09 10.54
C GLN A 9 -17.90 -6.54 10.53
N ASP A 10 -17.63 -5.46 9.80
CA ASP A 10 -16.29 -4.85 9.71
C ASP A 10 -15.72 -4.46 11.08
N ARG A 11 -16.58 -3.95 11.97
CA ARG A 11 -16.19 -3.55 13.32
C ARG A 11 -15.73 -4.75 14.14
N TYR A 12 -16.49 -5.84 14.10
CA TYR A 12 -16.19 -7.03 14.90
C TYR A 12 -14.91 -7.71 14.41
N VAL A 13 -14.78 -7.86 13.09
CA VAL A 13 -13.63 -8.50 12.45
C VAL A 13 -12.32 -7.78 12.82
N VAL A 14 -12.27 -6.44 12.71
CA VAL A 14 -11.06 -5.68 13.05
C VAL A 14 -10.70 -5.83 14.53
N GLN A 15 -11.68 -5.77 15.43
CA GLN A 15 -11.42 -5.94 16.87
C GLN A 15 -10.91 -7.34 17.20
N GLU A 16 -11.51 -8.37 16.61
CA GLU A 16 -11.21 -9.76 16.89
C GLU A 16 -9.81 -10.14 16.40
N ILE A 17 -9.45 -9.74 15.17
CA ILE A 17 -8.11 -9.96 14.61
C ILE A 17 -7.03 -9.32 15.49
N ILE A 18 -7.22 -8.04 15.90
CA ILE A 18 -6.22 -7.36 16.72
C ILE A 18 -6.14 -7.99 18.11
N LYS A 19 -7.27 -8.39 18.69
CA LYS A 19 -7.33 -9.05 20.00
C LYS A 19 -6.61 -10.40 19.98
N GLU A 20 -6.84 -11.23 18.97
CA GLU A 20 -6.15 -12.50 18.80
C GLU A 20 -4.65 -12.31 18.60
N MET A 21 -4.25 -11.35 17.78
CA MET A 21 -2.83 -11.06 17.53
C MET A 21 -2.12 -10.52 18.78
N ALA A 22 -2.81 -9.71 19.59
CA ALA A 22 -2.27 -9.10 20.79
C ALA A 22 -2.21 -10.04 22.01
N LYS A 23 -3.11 -11.04 22.11
CA LYS A 23 -3.07 -12.07 23.17
C LYS A 23 -1.78 -12.91 23.08
N ASN A 24 -1.38 -13.25 21.86
CA ASN A 24 -0.20 -14.08 21.61
C ASN A 24 1.06 -13.21 21.60
N ARG A 25 1.48 -12.70 22.77
CA ARG A 25 2.76 -11.97 22.87
C ARG A 25 3.91 -12.95 22.63
N PRO A 26 4.72 -12.79 21.57
CA PRO A 26 5.86 -13.66 21.37
C PRO A 26 6.89 -13.32 22.44
N ILE A 27 7.25 -14.32 23.24
CA ILE A 27 8.43 -14.27 24.10
C ILE A 27 9.59 -14.59 23.17
N ASP A 28 10.44 -13.60 22.91
CA ASP A 28 11.67 -13.83 22.14
C ASP A 28 12.59 -14.77 22.93
N THR A 29 13.36 -15.61 22.24
CA THR A 29 14.28 -16.62 22.81
C THR A 29 15.32 -16.01 23.76
N LYS A 30 15.47 -14.68 23.73
CA LYS A 30 16.37 -13.87 24.58
C LYS A 30 15.68 -13.16 25.76
N GLY A 31 14.42 -13.50 26.08
CA GLY A 31 13.68 -12.92 27.21
C GLY A 31 13.29 -11.44 27.04
N LYS A 32 13.51 -10.85 25.86
CA LYS A 32 13.05 -9.50 25.55
C LYS A 32 11.58 -9.51 25.17
N LYS A 33 10.82 -8.58 25.75
CA LYS A 33 9.43 -8.29 25.40
C LYS A 33 9.36 -7.82 23.95
N GLY A 34 9.05 -8.74 23.03
CA GLY A 34 8.80 -8.43 21.62
C GLY A 34 7.49 -7.65 21.42
N TYR A 35 7.39 -6.97 20.28
CA TYR A 35 6.16 -6.38 19.76
C TYR A 35 5.86 -6.99 18.39
N LYS A 36 4.57 -7.17 18.08
CA LYS A 36 4.12 -7.57 16.74
C LYS A 36 3.82 -6.34 15.89
N VAL A 37 4.00 -6.43 14.59
CA VAL A 37 3.59 -5.37 13.65
C VAL A 37 2.37 -5.85 12.87
N LEU A 38 1.29 -5.07 12.91
CA LEU A 38 0.08 -5.32 12.13
C LEU A 38 -0.04 -4.25 11.05
N VAL A 39 -0.16 -4.68 9.80
CA VAL A 39 -0.40 -3.77 8.67
C VAL A 39 -1.87 -3.87 8.28
N LEU A 40 -2.59 -2.75 8.39
CA LEU A 40 -3.98 -2.63 7.96
C LEU A 40 -4.00 -1.81 6.68
N ASN A 41 -4.50 -2.42 5.60
CA ASN A 41 -4.65 -1.74 4.32
C ASN A 41 -6.06 -1.15 4.17
N GLU A 42 -6.17 -0.10 3.36
CA GLU A 42 -7.44 0.55 3.00
C GLU A 42 -8.30 0.97 4.20
N VAL A 43 -7.65 1.51 5.25
CA VAL A 43 -8.32 1.95 6.50
C VAL A 43 -9.39 3.02 6.24
N ASP A 44 -9.28 3.75 5.13
CA ASP A 44 -10.28 4.73 4.69
C ASP A 44 -11.60 4.11 4.21
N LYS A 45 -11.65 2.80 3.95
CA LYS A 45 -12.89 2.06 3.64
C LYS A 45 -13.64 1.60 4.88
N LEU A 46 -12.99 1.61 6.06
CA LEU A 46 -13.64 1.20 7.30
C LEU A 46 -14.72 2.19 7.73
N SER A 47 -15.83 1.66 8.23
CA SER A 47 -16.90 2.45 8.84
C SER A 47 -16.38 3.29 10.02
N ARG A 48 -17.03 4.43 10.30
CA ARG A 48 -16.64 5.32 11.42
C ARG A 48 -16.64 4.58 12.77
N GLU A 49 -17.57 3.66 12.97
CA GLU A 49 -17.63 2.83 14.18
C GLU A 49 -16.46 1.84 14.29
N ALA A 50 -16.06 1.24 13.16
CA ALA A 50 -14.90 0.37 13.09
C ALA A 50 -13.61 1.16 13.38
N GLN A 51 -13.48 2.39 12.87
CA GLN A 51 -12.33 3.25 13.19
C GLN A 51 -12.28 3.67 14.66
N HIS A 52 -13.44 3.97 15.28
CA HIS A 52 -13.51 4.27 16.71
C HIS A 52 -13.15 3.07 17.58
N SER A 53 -13.57 1.89 17.15
CA SER A 53 -13.19 0.61 17.76
C SER A 53 -11.70 0.33 17.63
N LEU A 54 -11.14 0.53 16.43
CA LEU A 54 -9.73 0.40 16.14
C LEU A 54 -8.92 1.29 17.10
N ARG A 55 -9.28 2.56 17.25
CA ARG A 55 -8.64 3.48 18.20
C ARG A 55 -8.55 2.91 19.61
N ARG A 56 -9.66 2.39 20.16
CA ARG A 56 -9.67 1.80 21.53
C ARG A 56 -8.69 0.63 21.63
N THR A 57 -8.67 -0.21 20.61
CA THR A 57 -7.79 -1.39 20.55
C THR A 57 -6.32 -1.00 20.39
N MET A 58 -6.02 0.03 19.60
CA MET A 58 -4.67 0.58 19.45
C MET A 58 -4.12 1.10 20.78
N GLU A 59 -4.93 1.82 21.57
CA GLU A 59 -4.53 2.31 22.89
C GLU A 59 -4.26 1.14 23.85
N LYS A 60 -5.19 0.17 23.91
CA LYS A 60 -5.13 -0.98 24.81
C LYS A 60 -3.91 -1.88 24.57
N TYR A 61 -3.52 -2.08 23.31
CA TYR A 61 -2.46 -3.02 22.94
C TYR A 61 -1.17 -2.37 22.41
N SER A 62 -1.01 -1.06 22.59
CA SER A 62 0.16 -0.28 22.15
C SER A 62 1.51 -0.84 22.64
N ALA A 63 1.55 -1.47 23.81
CA ALA A 63 2.78 -2.06 24.37
C ALA A 63 3.16 -3.44 23.76
N SER A 64 2.22 -4.11 23.09
CA SER A 64 2.40 -5.46 22.55
C SER A 64 2.33 -5.50 21.02
N CYS A 65 1.66 -4.53 20.40
CA CYS A 65 1.50 -4.44 18.96
C CYS A 65 1.74 -3.01 18.45
N ARG A 66 2.44 -2.88 17.33
CA ARG A 66 2.56 -1.66 16.53
C ARG A 66 1.70 -1.80 15.29
N LEU A 67 0.99 -0.74 14.92
CA LEU A 67 0.13 -0.75 13.74
C LEU A 67 0.69 0.16 12.66
N ILE A 68 0.64 -0.32 11.42
CA ILE A 68 0.89 0.45 10.20
C ILE A 68 -0.44 0.54 9.48
N LEU A 69 -0.94 1.77 9.31
CA LEU A 69 -2.23 2.05 8.68
C LEU A 69 -1.98 2.62 7.29
N CYS A 70 -2.35 1.88 6.25
CA CYS A 70 -2.30 2.34 4.87
C CYS A 70 -3.68 2.86 4.47
N CYS A 71 -3.73 4.07 3.93
CA CYS A 71 -4.96 4.68 3.43
C CYS A 71 -4.67 5.50 2.16
N ASN A 72 -5.64 5.53 1.25
CA ASN A 72 -5.52 6.31 0.00
C ASN A 72 -5.99 7.76 0.19
N SER A 73 -6.84 8.01 1.20
CA SER A 73 -7.41 9.32 1.48
C SER A 73 -7.40 9.59 2.97
N SER A 74 -6.46 10.41 3.44
CA SER A 74 -6.33 10.76 4.86
C SER A 74 -7.57 11.47 5.40
N SER A 75 -8.32 12.21 4.57
CA SER A 75 -9.56 12.91 4.96
C SER A 75 -10.68 11.98 5.44
N LYS A 76 -10.69 10.72 4.99
CA LYS A 76 -11.68 9.71 5.40
C LYS A 76 -11.33 9.03 6.73
N VAL A 77 -10.08 9.18 7.18
CA VAL A 77 -9.61 8.67 8.46
C VAL A 77 -9.95 9.67 9.56
N THR A 78 -10.57 9.19 10.64
CA THR A 78 -10.93 10.02 11.79
C THR A 78 -9.72 10.65 12.48
N GLU A 79 -9.87 11.89 12.95
CA GLU A 79 -8.81 12.62 13.66
C GLU A 79 -8.30 11.88 14.91
N ALA A 80 -9.17 11.10 15.54
CA ALA A 80 -8.81 10.32 16.71
C ALA A 80 -7.79 9.20 16.40
N VAL A 81 -7.80 8.63 15.19
CA VAL A 81 -6.77 7.67 14.76
C VAL A 81 -5.52 8.43 14.30
N ARG A 82 -5.71 9.53 13.55
CA ARG A 82 -4.62 10.34 12.97
C ARG A 82 -3.70 10.96 14.03
N SER A 83 -4.26 11.47 15.12
CA SER A 83 -3.52 12.06 16.26
C SER A 83 -2.64 11.06 17.01
N ARG A 84 -2.86 9.75 16.85
CA ARG A 84 -2.10 8.67 17.52
C ARG A 84 -1.03 8.04 16.62
N CYS A 85 -1.00 8.42 15.34
CA CYS A 85 -0.10 7.84 14.35
C CYS A 85 0.90 8.90 13.85
N LEU A 86 2.07 8.43 13.44
CA LEU A 86 2.95 9.26 12.63
C LEU A 86 2.37 9.36 11.22
N ASN A 87 1.96 10.57 10.82
CA ASN A 87 1.37 10.80 9.51
C ASN A 87 2.47 10.95 8.45
N LEU A 88 2.66 9.90 7.66
CA LEU A 88 3.56 9.91 6.51
C LEU A 88 2.73 10.11 5.24
N ARG A 89 2.95 11.24 4.56
CA ARG A 89 2.30 11.55 3.28
C ARG A 89 3.24 11.23 2.14
N MET A 90 2.87 10.24 1.33
CA MET A 90 3.59 9.88 0.11
C MET A 90 2.92 10.59 -1.06
N ASN A 91 3.67 11.48 -1.72
CA ASN A 91 3.19 12.16 -2.92
C ASN A 91 3.43 11.29 -4.16
N ALA A 92 2.60 11.48 -5.19
CA ALA A 92 2.83 10.85 -6.47
C ALA A 92 4.18 11.30 -7.06
N PRO A 93 4.97 10.38 -7.63
CA PRO A 93 6.27 10.71 -8.19
C PRO A 93 6.15 11.75 -9.31
N THR A 94 7.20 12.53 -9.50
CA THR A 94 7.29 13.46 -10.64
C THR A 94 7.57 12.66 -11.93
N GLU A 95 7.26 13.24 -13.08
CA GLU A 95 7.55 12.59 -14.37
C GLU A 95 9.05 12.30 -14.52
N GLU A 96 9.91 13.22 -14.08
CA GLU A 96 11.36 13.06 -14.04
C GLU A 96 11.80 11.86 -13.18
N GLN A 97 11.16 11.65 -12.02
CA GLN A 97 11.42 10.49 -11.16
C GLN A 97 10.98 9.19 -11.84
N ILE A 98 9.83 9.20 -12.53
CA ILE A 98 9.35 8.04 -13.28
C ILE A 98 10.31 7.71 -14.42
N VAL A 99 10.77 8.71 -15.18
CA VAL A 99 11.78 8.53 -16.24
C VAL A 99 13.06 7.93 -15.66
N SER A 100 13.57 8.47 -14.56
CA SER A 100 14.79 7.97 -13.90
C SER A 100 14.66 6.50 -13.50
N VAL A 101 13.50 6.11 -12.96
CA VAL A 101 13.21 4.72 -12.58
C VAL A 101 13.11 3.82 -13.83
N LEU A 102 12.44 4.26 -14.88
CA LEU A 102 12.30 3.49 -16.12
C LEU A 102 13.66 3.29 -16.82
N GLU A 103 14.52 4.30 -16.83
CA GLU A 103 15.88 4.19 -17.36
C GLU A 103 16.74 3.22 -16.55
N PHE A 104 16.63 3.27 -15.21
CA PHE A 104 17.30 2.31 -14.34
C PHE A 104 16.81 0.88 -14.62
N PHE A 105 15.50 0.68 -14.76
CA PHE A 105 14.91 -0.61 -15.12
C PHE A 105 15.37 -1.10 -16.50
N GLY A 106 15.42 -0.20 -17.50
CA GLY A 106 15.89 -0.49 -18.84
C GLY A 106 17.35 -0.95 -18.85
N LYS A 107 18.24 -0.19 -18.18
CA LYS A 107 19.67 -0.54 -18.03
C LYS A 107 19.84 -1.89 -17.34
N LYS A 108 19.11 -2.15 -16.25
CA LYS A 108 19.18 -3.42 -15.51
C LYS A 108 18.73 -4.62 -16.35
N LYS A 109 17.76 -4.43 -17.25
CA LYS A 109 17.30 -5.47 -18.19
C LYS A 109 18.14 -5.53 -19.48
N GLY A 110 19.18 -4.71 -19.63
CA GLY A 110 20.02 -4.66 -20.84
C GLY A 110 19.30 -4.11 -22.08
N LEU A 111 18.24 -3.32 -21.89
CA LEU A 111 17.40 -2.81 -22.97
C LEU A 111 17.94 -1.47 -23.50
N GLN A 112 18.03 -1.34 -24.83
CA GLN A 112 18.24 -0.05 -25.46
C GLN A 112 16.90 0.66 -25.68
N THR A 113 16.58 1.60 -24.80
CA THR A 113 15.39 2.44 -24.95
C THR A 113 15.69 3.63 -25.85
N PRO A 114 14.87 3.91 -26.87
CA PRO A 114 15.06 5.10 -27.70
C PRO A 114 14.95 6.38 -26.87
N PRO A 115 15.69 7.45 -27.22
CA PRO A 115 15.60 8.72 -26.53
C PRO A 115 14.16 9.26 -26.59
N GLY A 116 13.63 9.71 -25.45
CA GLY A 116 12.26 10.22 -25.32
C GLY A 116 11.16 9.16 -25.15
N PHE A 117 11.46 7.87 -25.30
CA PHE A 117 10.46 6.80 -25.08
C PHE A 117 9.97 6.76 -23.62
N THR A 118 10.91 6.85 -22.67
CA THR A 118 10.63 6.88 -21.24
C THR A 118 9.80 8.11 -20.84
N GLY A 119 10.05 9.27 -21.46
CA GLY A 119 9.25 10.48 -21.26
C GLY A 119 7.80 10.33 -21.73
N ARG A 120 7.56 9.69 -22.87
CA ARG A 120 6.19 9.41 -23.36
C ARG A 120 5.44 8.47 -22.43
N ILE A 121 6.10 7.44 -21.92
CA ILE A 121 5.51 6.51 -20.95
C ILE A 121 5.19 7.24 -19.64
N ALA A 122 6.10 8.09 -19.16
CA ALA A 122 5.88 8.88 -17.96
C ALA A 122 4.64 9.79 -18.11
N ALA A 123 4.51 10.49 -19.23
CA ALA A 123 3.34 11.34 -19.53
C ALA A 123 2.02 10.53 -19.58
N GLN A 124 2.04 9.32 -20.15
CA GLN A 124 0.85 8.47 -20.25
C GLN A 124 0.53 7.71 -18.95
N SER A 125 1.46 7.64 -18.01
CA SER A 125 1.33 6.84 -16.78
C SER A 125 0.46 7.47 -15.68
N ASN A 126 -0.07 8.69 -15.89
CA ASN A 126 -0.86 9.44 -14.90
C ASN A 126 -0.16 9.52 -13.53
N ARG A 127 1.17 9.70 -13.52
CA ARG A 127 2.02 9.73 -12.31
C ARG A 127 1.97 8.47 -11.44
N SER A 128 1.62 7.32 -12.04
CA SER A 128 1.65 6.02 -11.38
C SER A 128 2.84 5.19 -11.88
N LEU A 129 3.76 4.83 -10.97
CA LEU A 129 4.90 3.97 -11.31
C LEU A 129 4.46 2.58 -11.78
N ILE A 130 3.40 2.01 -11.18
CA ILE A 130 2.87 0.70 -11.57
C ILE A 130 2.39 0.75 -13.02
N SER A 131 1.61 1.79 -13.35
CA SER A 131 1.11 2.00 -14.72
C SER A 131 2.25 2.24 -15.71
N ALA A 132 3.27 3.01 -15.32
CA ALA A 132 4.45 3.28 -16.15
C ALA A 132 5.23 1.99 -16.47
N ILE A 133 5.49 1.15 -15.45
CA ILE A 133 6.21 -0.12 -15.61
C ILE A 133 5.39 -1.09 -16.46
N LEU A 134 4.09 -1.19 -16.22
CA LEU A 134 3.21 -2.06 -17.01
C LEU A 134 3.16 -1.64 -18.48
N LEU A 135 3.06 -0.34 -18.74
CA LEU A 135 3.08 0.20 -20.11
C LEU A 135 4.43 -0.09 -20.79
N PHE A 136 5.53 0.10 -20.06
CA PHE A 136 6.86 -0.22 -20.54
C PHE A 136 7.00 -1.70 -20.92
N GLU A 137 6.53 -2.62 -20.09
CA GLU A 137 6.56 -4.06 -20.37
C GLU A 137 5.63 -4.45 -21.52
N THR A 138 4.45 -3.83 -21.62
CA THR A 138 3.49 -4.09 -22.70
C THR A 138 4.07 -3.70 -24.07
N CYS A 139 4.72 -2.53 -24.15
CA CYS A 139 5.39 -2.10 -25.38
C CYS A 139 6.50 -3.07 -25.80
N ARG A 140 7.21 -3.67 -24.84
CA ARG A 140 8.25 -4.68 -25.12
C ARG A 140 7.65 -5.95 -25.72
N VAL A 141 6.61 -6.50 -25.10
CA VAL A 141 5.95 -7.73 -25.57
C VAL A 141 5.39 -7.56 -26.99
N GLN A 142 4.86 -6.36 -27.31
CA GLN A 142 4.38 -6.05 -28.66
C GLN A 142 5.50 -6.02 -29.70
N GLN A 143 6.70 -5.52 -29.35
CA GLN A 143 7.86 -5.58 -30.24
C GLN A 143 8.29 -7.02 -30.51
N ASP A 144 8.40 -7.84 -29.47
CA ASP A 144 8.75 -9.27 -29.59
C ASP A 144 7.76 -10.01 -30.51
N HIS A 145 6.45 -9.78 -30.32
CA HIS A 145 5.42 -10.44 -31.14
C HIS A 145 5.43 -9.97 -32.62
N ARG A 146 5.79 -8.71 -32.88
CA ARG A 146 5.88 -8.16 -34.24
C ARG A 146 7.09 -8.69 -35.00
N VAL A 147 8.15 -9.08 -34.30
CA VAL A 147 9.32 -9.77 -34.89
C VAL A 147 8.97 -11.21 -35.24
N LEU A 148 8.21 -11.91 -34.38
CA LEU A 148 7.80 -13.31 -34.62
C LEU A 148 6.81 -13.50 -35.77
N ARG A 149 5.97 -12.51 -36.10
CA ARG A 149 5.06 -12.55 -37.27
C ARG A 149 5.72 -12.26 -38.62
N LYS A 150 7.01 -11.89 -38.62
CA LYS A 150 7.77 -11.66 -39.86
C LYS A 150 8.53 -12.90 -40.35
N TYR A 151 8.40 -14.02 -39.63
CA TYR A 151 8.82 -15.35 -40.02
C TYR A 151 7.58 -16.24 -40.16
#